data_AF-A0A524NGK5-F1
#
_entry.id   AF-A0A524NGK5-F1
#
_cell.length_a   1.000
_cell.length_b   1.000
_cell.length_c   1.000
_cell.angle_alpha   90.00
_cell.angle_beta   90.00
_cell.angle_gamma   90.00
#
_symmetry.space_group_name_H-M   'P 1'
#
loop_
_entity.id
_entity.type
_entity.pdbx_description
1 polymer ?
#
loop_
_entity_poly.entity_id
_entity_poly.type
_entity_poly.pdbx_seq_one_letter_code
_entity_poly.pdbx_strand_id
1 'polypeptide(L)' 'GAGVAADVVVAVDGHLSTEESHAVCDTIERTLRDRFGIADVTVHVEPS' A
#
# COMPACT_ATOMS: atom_id res chain seq x y z
N GLY A 1 -2.34 14.88 -18.05
CA GLY A 1 -3.08 15.49 -16.94
C GLY A 1 -2.31 15.25 -15.67
N ALA A 2 -2.26 16.21 -14.75
CA ALA A 2 -1.60 16.02 -13.45
C ALA A 2 -2.48 15.10 -12.58
N GLY A 3 -2.20 13.80 -12.59
CA GLY A 3 -2.80 12.84 -11.65
C GLY A 3 -2.11 12.94 -10.30
N VAL A 4 -2.86 12.68 -9.22
CA VAL A 4 -2.29 12.52 -7.88
C VAL A 4 -1.72 11.11 -7.78
N ALA A 5 -0.46 11.00 -7.35
CA ALA A 5 0.20 9.73 -7.05
C ALA A 5 0.62 9.70 -5.57
N ALA A 6 0.62 8.51 -4.97
CA ALA A 6 1.04 8.29 -3.59
C ALA A 6 2.12 7.22 -3.50
N ASP A 7 3.17 7.52 -2.73
CA ASP A 7 4.21 6.58 -2.34
C ASP A 7 4.08 6.33 -0.83
N VAL A 8 3.97 5.06 -0.43
CA VAL A 8 3.67 4.65 0.94
C VAL A 8 4.67 3.59 1.37
N VAL A 9 5.37 3.84 2.49
CA VAL A 9 6.20 2.82 3.15
C VAL A 9 5.44 2.30 4.36
N VAL A 10 5.32 0.98 4.47
CA VAL A 10 4.67 0.32 5.61
C VAL A 10 5.62 -0.68 6.24
N ALA A 11 5.83 -0.52 7.55
CA ALA A 11 6.55 -1.46 8.37
C ALA A 11 5.59 -2.57 8.82
N VAL A 12 5.94 -3.83 8.55
CA VAL A 12 5.15 -5.01 8.91
C VAL A 12 6.00 -5.96 9.75
N ASP A 13 5.35 -6.82 10.54
CA ASP A 13 6.07 -7.85 11.30
C ASP A 13 6.85 -8.76 10.34
N GLY A 14 8.16 -8.92 10.58
CA GLY A 14 9.03 -9.76 9.74
C GLY A 14 8.68 -11.25 9.72
N HIS A 15 7.79 -11.72 10.59
CA HIS A 15 7.26 -13.09 10.59
C HIS A 15 6.02 -13.25 9.71
N LEU A 16 5.46 -12.16 9.18
CA LEU A 16 4.34 -12.25 8.25
C LEU A 16 4.77 -12.94 6.96
N SER A 17 3.89 -13.79 6.46
CA SER A 17 4.05 -14.35 5.14
C SER A 17 3.96 -13.25 4.07
N THR A 18 4.49 -13.55 2.88
CA THR A 18 4.37 -12.67 1.72
C THR A 18 2.90 -12.40 1.36
N GLU A 19 2.02 -13.39 1.54
CA GLU A 19 0.59 -13.27 1.27
C GLU A 19 -0.11 -12.31 2.25
N GLU A 20 0.19 -12.42 3.54
CA GLU A 20 -0.35 -11.51 4.56
C GLU A 20 0.15 -10.08 4.35
N SER A 21 1.43 -9.91 4.03
CA SER A 21 2.01 -8.61 3.66
C SER A 21 1.32 -8.02 2.43
N HIS A 22 1.01 -8.85 1.43
CA HIS A 22 0.28 -8.43 0.24
C HIS A 22 -1.15 -7.98 0.56
N ALA A 23 -1.85 -8.68 1.45
CA ALA A 23 -3.20 -8.30 1.87
C ALA A 23 -3.24 -6.93 2.58
N VAL A 24 -2.17 -6.58 3.31
CA VAL A 24 -1.99 -5.24 3.88
C VAL A 24 -1.84 -4.20 2.75
N CYS A 25 -0.98 -4.46 1.76
CA CYS A 25 -0.82 -3.58 0.59
C CYS A 25 -2.15 -3.36 -0.15
N ASP A 26 -2.85 -4.44 -0.48
CA ASP A 26 -4.15 -4.37 -1.17
C ASP A 26 -5.16 -3.51 -0.43
N THR A 27 -5.14 -3.58 0.90
CA THR A 27 -6.03 -2.78 1.75
C THR A 27 -5.66 -1.31 1.73
N ILE A 28 -4.37 -0.98 1.74
CA ILE A 28 -3.87 0.40 1.60
C ILE A 28 -4.25 0.97 0.23
N GLU A 29 -3.92 0.26 -0.85
CA GLU A 29 -4.21 0.69 -2.23
C GLU A 29 -5.71 0.92 -2.45
N ARG A 30 -6.54 -0.05 -2.03
CA ARG A 30 -8.01 0.06 -2.13
C ARG A 30 -8.52 1.25 -1.34
N THR A 31 -8.03 1.46 -0.12
CA THR A 31 -8.44 2.61 0.71
C THR A 31 -8.07 3.93 0.05
N LEU A 32 -6.86 4.03 -0.52
CA LEU A 32 -6.38 5.23 -1.21
C LEU A 32 -7.19 5.53 -2.47
N ARG A 33 -7.51 4.49 -3.23
CA ARG A 33 -8.35 4.59 -4.42
C ARG A 33 -9.78 5.00 -4.07
N ASP A 34 -10.41 4.30 -3.13
CA ASP A 34 -11.84 4.46 -2.83
C ASP A 34 -12.14 5.76 -2.07
N ARG A 35 -11.25 6.18 -1.16
CA ARG A 35 -11.49 7.36 -0.32
C ARG A 35 -10.91 8.65 -0.89
N PHE A 36 -9.82 8.56 -1.64
CA PHE A 36 -9.06 9.74 -2.09
C PHE A 36 -8.96 9.85 -3.61
N GLY A 37 -9.46 8.88 -4.37
CA GLY A 37 -9.41 8.89 -5.84
C GLY A 37 -8.00 8.78 -6.40
N ILE A 38 -7.04 8.28 -5.60
CA ILE A 38 -5.64 8.12 -6.01
C ILE A 38 -5.52 6.78 -6.71
N ALA A 39 -5.39 6.82 -8.04
CA ALA A 39 -5.28 5.60 -8.85
C ALA A 39 -3.85 5.06 -8.93
N ASP A 40 -2.86 5.93 -8.78
CA ASP A 40 -1.43 5.62 -8.86
C ASP A 40 -0.84 5.57 -7.44
N VAL A 41 -0.73 4.35 -6.91
CA VAL A 41 -0.24 4.09 -5.55
C VAL A 41 0.89 3.07 -5.65
N THR A 42 2.01 3.37 -5.00
CA THR A 42 3.12 2.42 -4.81
C THR A 42 3.30 2.18 -3.32
N VAL A 43 3.27 0.91 -2.90
CA VAL A 43 3.44 0.51 -1.50
C VAL A 43 4.75 -0.27 -1.35
N HIS A 44 5.66 0.24 -0.52
CA HIS A 44 6.90 -0.43 -0.13
C HIS A 44 6.71 -1.09 1.23
N VAL A 45 6.94 -2.40 1.30
CA VAL A 45 6.83 -3.17 2.55
C VAL A 45 8.23 -3.42 3.10
N GLU A 46 8.44 -3.01 4.35
CA GLU A 46 9.67 -3.26 5.08
C GLU A 46 9.37 -4.11 6.33
N PRO A 47 10.15 -5.15 6.63
CA PRO A 47 10.02 -5.87 7.89
C PRO A 47 10.56 -5.03 9.06
N SER A 48 9.86 -5.03 10.20
CA SER A 48 10.28 -4.40 11.46
C SER A 48 10.66 -5.40 12.55
#